data_AF-A0A353LTD9-F1
#
_entry.id   AF-A0A353LTD9-F1
#
_cell.length_a   1.000
_cell.length_b   1.000
_cell.length_c   1.000
_cell.angle_alpha   90.00
_cell.angle_beta   90.00
_cell.angle_gamma   90.00
#
_symmetry.space_group_name_H-M   'P 1'
#
loop_
_entity.id
_entity.type
_entity.pdbx_description
1 polymer ?
#
loop_
_entity_poly.entity_id
_entity_poly.type
_entity_poly.pdbx_seq_one_letter_code
_entity_poly.pdbx_strand_id
1 'polypeptide(L)'
;MSKPSWNEKTGSSLMNALRKFFSKYPLVYYTGLTITSLAIVALFLFVLWPFVLGQAVRLALAEPDMRDVQVARVTFNPLTAQLRVRELRIDTPRQEVLRAGLIAVDLDFLALRHRRIHIEAATLQDIWVQAVEQGVSGATEIAGFALTQSDGDAAEASAPGKWRFGVDRLDIQNSAVIYAQPDRETPLRIAHLELQNLTQWDSEQSAQLRLSLEVSDGEFAAQGNFDAFSQAPNATFNLQLAGIRLSPLLQFAVPRESARIDGALDADLKLVFEARDASAPRLNAQGTLALTGLEGEIVMTPAPQFKIATIGWEGDAA
;
A
#
# COMPACT_ATOMS: atom_id res chain seq x y z
N MET A 1 -24.50 -40.70 -62.31
CA MET A 1 -23.88 -40.15 -61.08
C MET A 1 -23.55 -41.30 -60.14
N SER A 2 -22.32 -41.80 -60.18
CA SER A 2 -21.85 -42.90 -59.30
C SER A 2 -21.33 -42.32 -57.99
N LYS A 3 -21.91 -42.76 -56.86
CA LYS A 3 -21.40 -42.46 -55.52
C LYS A 3 -20.00 -43.07 -55.35
N PRO A 4 -19.03 -42.37 -54.74
CA PRO A 4 -17.72 -42.94 -54.48
C PRO A 4 -17.85 -44.08 -53.46
N SER A 5 -17.46 -45.29 -53.86
CA SER A 5 -17.38 -46.45 -52.97
C SER A 5 -16.19 -46.28 -52.04
N TRP A 6 -16.47 -46.05 -50.76
CA TRP A 6 -15.47 -46.02 -49.71
C TRP A 6 -14.89 -47.44 -49.58
N ASN A 7 -13.63 -47.63 -49.99
CA ASN A 7 -12.97 -48.93 -49.94
C ASN A 7 -12.65 -49.29 -48.48
N GLU A 8 -13.39 -50.24 -47.91
CA GLU A 8 -13.27 -50.72 -46.52
C GLU A 8 -11.84 -51.15 -46.14
N LYS A 9 -11.01 -51.57 -47.11
CA LYS A 9 -9.60 -51.92 -46.87
C LYS A 9 -8.74 -50.74 -46.43
N THR A 10 -9.07 -49.53 -46.87
CA THR A 10 -8.29 -48.31 -46.55
C THR A 10 -8.55 -47.86 -45.11
N GLY A 11 -9.79 -47.99 -44.63
CA GLY A 11 -10.15 -47.70 -43.24
C GLY A 11 -9.54 -48.69 -42.25
N SER A 12 -9.52 -49.98 -42.58
CA SER A 12 -8.92 -51.00 -41.71
C SER A 12 -7.39 -50.90 -41.63
N SER A 13 -6.73 -50.47 -42.71
CA SER A 13 -5.28 -50.24 -42.75
C SER A 13 -4.87 -49.06 -41.88
N LEU A 14 -5.63 -47.95 -41.90
CA LEU A 14 -5.38 -46.78 -41.06
C LEU A 14 -5.62 -47.07 -39.57
N MET A 15 -6.72 -47.77 -39.25
CA MET A 15 -7.00 -48.20 -37.87
C MET A 15 -5.96 -49.18 -37.34
N ASN A 16 -5.46 -50.10 -38.17
CA ASN A 16 -4.40 -51.04 -37.76
C ASN A 16 -3.03 -50.35 -37.62
N ALA A 17 -2.72 -49.34 -38.45
CA ALA A 17 -1.49 -48.55 -38.33
C ALA A 17 -1.51 -47.70 -37.05
N LEU A 18 -2.63 -47.04 -36.74
CA LEU A 18 -2.82 -46.31 -35.48
C LEU A 18 -2.70 -47.25 -34.28
N ARG A 19 -3.35 -48.43 -34.33
CA ARG A 19 -3.26 -49.44 -33.26
C ARG A 19 -1.83 -49.94 -33.04
N LYS A 20 -1.06 -50.17 -34.10
CA LYS A 20 0.37 -50.54 -34.00
C LYS A 20 1.23 -49.41 -33.47
N PHE A 21 0.94 -48.16 -33.81
CA PHE A 21 1.67 -46.99 -33.32
C PHE A 21 1.44 -46.78 -31.82
N PHE A 22 0.18 -46.83 -31.35
CA PHE A 22 -0.16 -46.74 -29.92
C PHE A 22 0.35 -47.96 -29.11
N SER A 23 0.45 -49.14 -29.74
CA SER A 23 1.04 -50.35 -29.12
C SER A 23 2.56 -50.27 -28.97
N LYS A 24 3.27 -49.54 -29.83
CA LYS A 24 4.74 -49.50 -29.86
C LYS A 24 5.33 -48.42 -28.93
N TYR A 25 4.57 -47.38 -28.63
CA TYR A 25 4.96 -46.29 -27.73
C TYR A 25 3.89 -46.00 -26.66
N PRO A 26 3.51 -46.99 -25.83
CA PRO A 26 2.47 -46.81 -24.80
C PRO A 26 2.83 -45.64 -23.87
N LEU A 27 4.13 -45.45 -23.57
CA LEU A 27 4.61 -44.36 -22.73
C LEU A 27 4.26 -42.97 -23.30
N VAL A 28 4.40 -42.75 -24.62
CA VAL A 28 4.14 -41.46 -25.28
C VAL A 28 2.63 -41.13 -25.27
N TYR A 29 1.79 -42.16 -25.39
CA TYR A 29 0.34 -42.02 -25.31
C TYR A 29 -0.13 -41.65 -23.90
N TYR A 30 0.37 -42.35 -22.87
CA TYR A 30 0.05 -42.04 -21.47
C TYR A 30 0.63 -40.69 -21.03
N THR A 31 1.83 -40.30 -21.49
CA THR A 31 2.39 -38.96 -21.23
C THR A 31 1.58 -37.86 -21.93
N GLY A 32 1.11 -38.08 -23.16
CA GLY A 32 0.26 -37.12 -23.86
C GLY A 32 -1.11 -36.94 -23.20
N LEU A 33 -1.74 -38.04 -22.76
CA LEU A 33 -3.04 -38.01 -22.11
C LEU A 33 -2.99 -37.38 -20.71
N THR A 34 -1.90 -37.63 -19.97
CA THR A 34 -1.65 -37.00 -18.66
C THR A 34 -1.37 -35.51 -18.80
N ILE A 35 -0.53 -35.07 -19.75
CA ILE A 35 -0.30 -33.63 -20.01
C ILE A 35 -1.58 -32.93 -20.41
N THR A 36 -2.39 -33.54 -21.29
CA THR A 36 -3.66 -32.94 -21.75
C THR A 36 -4.67 -32.87 -20.60
N SER A 37 -4.78 -33.91 -19.77
CA SER A 37 -5.61 -33.89 -18.57
C SER A 37 -5.15 -32.83 -17.57
N LEU A 38 -3.83 -32.71 -17.34
CA LEU A 38 -3.27 -31.69 -16.46
C LEU A 38 -3.54 -30.28 -16.99
N ALA A 39 -3.44 -30.08 -18.31
CA ALA A 39 -3.74 -28.81 -18.97
C ALA A 39 -5.23 -28.47 -18.87
N ILE A 40 -6.13 -29.44 -19.00
CA ILE A 40 -7.58 -29.23 -18.82
C ILE A 40 -7.90 -28.90 -17.36
N VAL A 41 -7.29 -29.59 -16.39
CA VAL A 41 -7.45 -29.29 -14.96
C VAL A 41 -6.88 -27.91 -14.64
N ALA A 42 -5.70 -27.57 -15.16
CA ALA A 42 -5.10 -26.24 -15.00
C ALA A 42 -5.98 -25.15 -15.63
N LEU A 43 -6.54 -25.39 -16.82
CA LEU A 43 -7.47 -24.49 -17.48
C LEU A 43 -8.77 -24.35 -16.68
N PHE A 44 -9.29 -25.44 -16.12
CA PHE A 44 -10.49 -25.43 -15.29
C PHE A 44 -10.25 -24.65 -13.99
N LEU A 45 -9.13 -24.89 -13.32
CA LEU A 45 -8.69 -24.10 -12.15
C LEU A 45 -8.53 -22.63 -12.53
N PHE A 46 -7.91 -22.32 -13.68
CA PHE A 46 -7.75 -20.96 -14.19
C PHE A 46 -9.10 -20.26 -14.43
N VAL A 47 -10.08 -20.97 -15.01
CA VAL A 47 -11.41 -20.41 -15.32
C VAL A 47 -12.28 -20.23 -14.07
N LEU A 48 -12.19 -21.14 -13.10
CA LEU A 48 -12.99 -21.08 -11.85
C LEU A 48 -12.39 -20.19 -10.76
N TRP A 49 -11.08 -19.97 -10.79
CA TRP A 49 -10.36 -19.14 -9.82
C TRP A 49 -10.98 -17.74 -9.55
N PRO A 50 -11.41 -16.94 -10.54
CA PRO A 50 -12.04 -15.64 -10.27
C PRO A 50 -13.30 -15.73 -9.42
N PHE A 51 -14.07 -16.82 -9.52
CA PHE A 51 -15.27 -17.03 -8.71
C PHE A 51 -14.93 -17.42 -7.27
N VAL A 52 -13.91 -18.28 -7.10
CA VAL A 52 -13.43 -18.74 -5.78
C VAL A 52 -12.81 -17.59 -5.00
N LEU A 53 -12.00 -16.74 -5.63
CA LEU A 53 -11.38 -15.60 -4.95
C LEU A 53 -12.39 -14.59 -4.41
N GLY A 54 -13.44 -14.27 -5.18
CA GLY A 54 -14.48 -13.35 -4.72
C GLY A 54 -15.17 -13.83 -3.44
N GLN A 55 -15.40 -15.14 -3.32
CA GLN A 55 -15.95 -15.76 -2.11
C GLN A 55 -14.90 -15.86 -0.99
N ALA A 56 -13.66 -16.22 -1.30
CA ALA A 56 -12.58 -16.31 -0.33
C ALA A 56 -12.27 -14.96 0.32
N VAL A 57 -12.28 -13.87 -0.44
CA VAL A 57 -12.13 -12.51 0.10
C VAL A 57 -13.30 -12.16 1.03
N ARG A 58 -14.54 -12.49 0.65
CA ARG A 58 -15.72 -12.28 1.50
C ARG A 58 -15.61 -13.09 2.80
N LEU A 59 -15.22 -14.36 2.73
CA LEU A 59 -15.05 -15.25 3.88
C LEU A 59 -13.87 -14.86 4.79
N ALA A 60 -12.75 -14.43 4.21
CA ALA A 60 -11.57 -14.02 4.97
C ALA A 60 -11.77 -12.67 5.69
N LEU A 61 -12.62 -11.80 5.14
CA LEU A 61 -12.97 -10.51 5.75
C LEU A 61 -14.21 -10.59 6.66
N ALA A 62 -15.05 -11.62 6.49
CA ALA A 62 -16.19 -11.92 7.35
C ALA A 62 -15.78 -12.84 8.51
N GLU A 63 -15.00 -12.32 9.46
CA GLU A 63 -14.89 -12.95 10.78
C GLU A 63 -16.20 -12.77 11.59
N PRO A 64 -16.45 -13.55 12.66
CA PRO A 64 -17.78 -13.76 13.27
C PRO A 64 -18.48 -12.53 13.89
N ASP A 65 -17.93 -11.32 13.78
CA ASP A 65 -18.31 -10.17 14.59
C ASP A 65 -19.18 -9.14 13.84
N MET A 66 -20.27 -9.62 13.24
CA MET A 66 -21.36 -8.79 12.68
C MET A 66 -20.94 -7.75 11.61
N ARG A 67 -19.92 -8.04 10.80
CA ARG A 67 -19.49 -7.15 9.69
C ARG A 67 -20.19 -7.53 8.39
N ASP A 68 -20.76 -6.56 7.69
CA ASP A 68 -21.27 -6.75 6.33
C ASP A 68 -20.20 -6.34 5.33
N VAL A 69 -19.75 -7.30 4.52
CA VAL A 69 -18.70 -7.10 3.51
C VAL A 69 -19.33 -7.12 2.14
N GLN A 70 -19.41 -5.96 1.52
CA GLN A 70 -19.94 -5.78 0.18
C GLN A 70 -18.77 -5.57 -0.80
N VAL A 71 -18.69 -6.43 -1.80
CA VAL A 71 -17.66 -6.35 -2.85
C VAL A 71 -18.34 -6.46 -4.20
N ALA A 72 -18.33 -5.39 -5.00
CA ALA A 72 -19.00 -5.41 -6.30
C ALA A 72 -18.30 -6.34 -7.28
N ARG A 73 -16.97 -6.27 -7.36
CA ARG A 73 -16.20 -7.10 -8.30
C ARG A 73 -14.77 -7.35 -7.83
N VAL A 74 -14.38 -8.62 -7.87
CA VAL A 74 -12.99 -9.06 -7.77
C VAL A 74 -12.61 -9.69 -9.10
N THR A 75 -11.53 -9.22 -9.72
CA THR A 75 -10.95 -9.85 -10.90
C THR A 75 -9.50 -10.18 -10.61
N PHE A 76 -9.09 -11.38 -11.00
CA PHE A 76 -7.70 -11.79 -10.93
C PHE A 76 -7.27 -12.38 -12.27
N ASN A 77 -6.17 -11.88 -12.82
CA ASN A 77 -5.52 -12.45 -13.98
C ASN A 77 -4.30 -13.25 -13.51
N PRO A 78 -4.38 -14.58 -13.41
CA PRO A 78 -3.26 -15.41 -12.95
C PRO A 78 -2.08 -15.43 -13.93
N LEU A 79 -2.28 -15.12 -15.21
CA LEU A 79 -1.18 -15.05 -16.18
C LEU A 79 -0.26 -13.86 -15.90
N THR A 80 -0.84 -12.73 -15.49
CA THR A 80 -0.11 -11.49 -15.19
C THR A 80 -0.06 -11.19 -13.70
N ALA A 81 -0.48 -12.14 -12.86
CA ALA A 81 -0.61 -11.99 -11.40
C ALA A 81 -1.32 -10.71 -10.92
N GLN A 82 -2.28 -10.21 -11.71
CA GLN A 82 -2.93 -8.94 -11.44
C GLN A 82 -4.22 -9.16 -10.66
N LEU A 83 -4.32 -8.58 -9.48
CA LEU A 83 -5.52 -8.52 -8.65
C LEU A 83 -6.14 -7.13 -8.73
N ARG A 84 -7.44 -7.06 -9.01
CA ARG A 84 -8.22 -5.82 -8.97
C ARG A 84 -9.50 -6.06 -8.18
N VAL A 85 -9.73 -5.24 -7.17
CA VAL A 85 -10.96 -5.20 -6.37
C VAL A 85 -11.61 -3.85 -6.60
N ARG A 86 -12.89 -3.84 -6.97
CA ARG A 86 -13.66 -2.60 -7.21
C ARG A 86 -14.85 -2.53 -6.27
N GLU A 87 -15.11 -1.31 -5.80
CA GLU A 87 -16.23 -0.96 -4.93
C GLU A 87 -16.31 -1.94 -3.73
N LEU A 88 -15.24 -1.97 -2.95
CA LEU A 88 -15.19 -2.68 -1.67
C LEU A 88 -15.77 -1.76 -0.59
N ARG A 89 -16.68 -2.31 0.20
CA ARG A 89 -17.29 -1.65 1.34
C ARG A 89 -17.37 -2.64 2.51
N ILE A 90 -16.92 -2.19 3.67
CA ILE A 90 -17.00 -2.95 4.92
C ILE A 90 -17.77 -2.08 5.90
N ASP A 91 -18.93 -2.57 6.30
CA ASP A 91 -19.79 -1.94 7.28
C ASP A 91 -19.81 -2.74 8.59
N THR A 92 -19.87 -2.04 9.70
CA THR A 92 -20.21 -2.60 11.02
C THR A 92 -21.64 -2.18 11.38
N PRO A 93 -22.30 -2.80 12.37
CA PRO A 93 -23.68 -2.44 12.74
C PRO A 93 -23.84 -0.98 13.20
N ARG A 94 -22.73 -0.28 13.51
CA ARG A 94 -22.73 1.10 13.98
C ARG A 94 -22.31 2.11 12.91
N GLN A 95 -21.42 1.74 11.98
CA GLN A 95 -20.90 2.66 10.96
C GLN A 95 -20.14 1.94 9.83
N GLU A 96 -20.01 2.61 8.68
CA GLU A 96 -19.07 2.24 7.61
C GLU A 96 -17.64 2.41 8.13
N VAL A 97 -16.80 1.38 8.01
CA VAL A 97 -15.41 1.40 8.56
C VAL A 97 -14.36 1.44 7.46
N LEU A 98 -14.70 0.98 6.25
CA LEU A 98 -13.85 1.03 5.08
C LEU A 98 -14.68 1.11 3.80
N ARG A 99 -14.28 2.01 2.91
CA ARG A 99 -14.74 2.09 1.53
C ARG A 99 -13.54 2.20 0.62
N ALA A 100 -13.55 1.49 -0.51
CA ALA A 100 -12.49 1.55 -1.49
C ALA A 100 -13.09 1.47 -2.90
N GLY A 101 -12.84 2.48 -3.73
CA GLY A 101 -13.28 2.50 -5.13
C GLY A 101 -12.51 1.48 -5.97
N LEU A 102 -11.19 1.51 -5.88
CA LEU A 102 -10.30 0.57 -6.56
C LEU A 102 -9.12 0.19 -5.66
N ILE A 103 -8.87 -1.10 -5.54
CA ILE A 103 -7.59 -1.65 -5.06
C ILE A 103 -7.04 -2.52 -6.18
N ALA A 104 -5.87 -2.17 -6.67
CA ALA A 104 -5.18 -2.87 -7.74
C ALA A 104 -3.77 -3.25 -7.29
N VAL A 105 -3.38 -4.49 -7.51
CA VAL A 105 -2.04 -4.98 -7.19
C VAL A 105 -1.57 -5.89 -8.31
N ASP A 106 -0.40 -5.57 -8.86
CA ASP A 106 0.31 -6.33 -9.87
C ASP A 106 1.58 -6.92 -9.20
N LEU A 107 1.71 -8.25 -9.22
CA LEU A 107 2.78 -8.98 -8.51
C LEU A 107 3.74 -9.64 -9.51
N ASP A 108 5.03 -9.74 -9.19
CA ASP A 108 5.95 -10.60 -9.94
C ASP A 108 6.04 -12.00 -9.29
N PHE A 109 5.42 -13.00 -9.93
CA PHE A 109 5.52 -14.39 -9.47
C PHE A 109 6.92 -14.99 -9.61
N LEU A 110 7.74 -14.53 -10.55
CA LEU A 110 9.10 -15.00 -10.73
C LEU A 110 10.02 -14.50 -9.61
N ALA A 111 9.71 -13.35 -9.01
CA ALA A 111 10.39 -12.84 -7.83
C ALA A 111 10.24 -13.78 -6.63
N LEU A 112 9.08 -14.45 -6.46
CA LEU A 112 8.85 -15.39 -5.35
C LEU A 112 9.86 -16.54 -5.34
N ARG A 113 10.29 -17.02 -6.52
CA ARG A 113 11.35 -18.05 -6.65
C ARG A 113 12.68 -17.60 -6.05
N HIS A 114 12.95 -16.30 -6.07
CA HIS A 114 14.14 -15.68 -5.50
C HIS A 114 13.93 -15.23 -4.05
N ARG A 115 12.85 -15.68 -3.40
CA ARG A 115 12.41 -15.24 -2.06
C ARG A 115 12.21 -13.73 -1.98
N ARG A 116 11.61 -13.16 -3.03
CA ARG A 116 11.28 -11.74 -3.11
C ARG A 116 9.77 -11.60 -3.25
N ILE A 117 9.16 -10.79 -2.38
CA ILE A 117 7.81 -10.28 -2.58
C ILE A 117 7.97 -8.99 -3.35
N HIS A 118 7.64 -9.01 -4.64
CA HIS A 118 7.80 -7.86 -5.53
C HIS A 118 6.46 -7.43 -6.09
N ILE A 119 6.10 -6.19 -5.79
CA ILE A 119 4.91 -5.52 -6.28
C ILE A 119 5.34 -4.59 -7.42
N GLU A 120 5.00 -4.92 -8.65
CA GLU A 120 5.31 -4.08 -9.81
C GLU A 120 4.48 -2.79 -9.78
N ALA A 121 3.20 -2.90 -9.41
CA ALA A 121 2.33 -1.75 -9.23
C ALA A 121 1.25 -2.01 -8.19
N ALA A 122 1.03 -1.05 -7.29
CA ALA A 122 -0.14 -0.97 -6.44
C ALA A 122 -0.86 0.35 -6.69
N THR A 123 -2.16 0.30 -6.93
CA THR A 123 -3.01 1.48 -7.11
C THR A 123 -4.19 1.41 -6.17
N LEU A 124 -4.35 2.43 -5.34
CA LEU A 124 -5.44 2.60 -4.40
C LEU A 124 -6.18 3.90 -4.74
N GLN A 125 -7.47 3.82 -5.03
CA GLN A 125 -8.27 4.99 -5.42
C GLN A 125 -9.56 5.05 -4.61
N ASP A 126 -9.91 6.27 -4.22
CA ASP A 126 -11.12 6.56 -3.45
C ASP A 126 -11.21 5.72 -2.18
N ILE A 127 -10.08 5.54 -1.49
CA ILE A 127 -10.01 4.82 -0.22
C ILE A 127 -10.48 5.74 0.89
N TRP A 128 -11.40 5.26 1.70
CA TRP A 128 -11.83 5.92 2.92
C TRP A 128 -11.74 4.90 4.04
N VAL A 129 -10.98 5.21 5.08
CA VAL A 129 -10.76 4.32 6.23
C VAL A 129 -10.96 5.11 7.51
N GLN A 130 -11.70 4.53 8.44
CA GLN A 130 -11.80 5.06 9.79
C GLN A 130 -10.75 4.39 10.69
N ALA A 131 -9.97 5.21 11.37
CA ALA A 131 -9.05 4.80 12.43
C ALA A 131 -9.61 5.29 13.77
N VAL A 132 -9.90 4.38 14.69
CA VAL A 132 -10.52 4.67 16.00
C VAL A 132 -9.51 4.37 17.09
N GLU A 133 -9.26 5.34 17.96
CA GLU A 133 -8.46 5.14 19.16
C GLU A 133 -9.36 4.66 20.31
N GLN A 134 -9.22 3.40 20.73
CA GLN A 134 -10.03 2.86 21.82
C GLN A 134 -9.34 3.00 23.18
N GLY A 135 -9.75 4.02 23.95
CA GLY A 135 -9.58 4.07 25.41
C GLY A 135 -8.15 3.92 25.96
N VAL A 136 -8.06 3.71 27.27
CA VAL A 136 -6.83 3.86 28.09
C VAL A 136 -5.72 2.85 27.76
N SER A 137 -5.98 1.83 26.94
CA SER A 137 -4.97 0.84 26.53
C SER A 137 -4.22 1.20 25.24
N GLY A 138 -4.57 2.30 24.55
CA GLY A 138 -3.87 2.75 23.34
C GLY A 138 -4.00 1.80 22.15
N ALA A 139 -4.98 0.89 22.17
CA ALA A 139 -5.24 0.00 21.04
C ALA A 139 -5.93 0.81 19.93
N THR A 140 -5.19 1.07 18.85
CA THR A 140 -5.74 1.69 17.64
C THR A 140 -6.40 0.62 16.79
N GLU A 141 -7.67 0.82 16.45
CA GLU A 141 -8.34 0.03 15.43
C GLU A 141 -8.29 0.76 14.09
N ILE A 142 -7.90 0.07 13.02
CA ILE A 142 -7.97 0.59 11.65
C ILE A 142 -8.97 -0.26 10.88
N ALA A 143 -9.98 0.37 10.28
CA ALA A 143 -11.06 -0.33 9.57
C ALA A 143 -11.75 -1.43 10.42
N GLY A 144 -11.81 -1.22 11.75
CA GLY A 144 -12.35 -2.20 12.71
C GLY A 144 -11.42 -3.38 13.01
N PHE A 145 -10.17 -3.36 12.56
CA PHE A 145 -9.16 -4.35 12.94
C PHE A 145 -8.27 -3.76 14.04
N ALA A 146 -8.19 -4.44 15.18
CA ALA A 146 -7.26 -4.07 16.24
C ALA A 146 -5.81 -4.20 15.72
N LEU A 147 -5.06 -3.11 15.77
CA LEU A 147 -3.62 -3.15 15.61
C LEU A 147 -3.02 -3.74 16.88
N THR A 148 -3.03 -5.07 16.99
CA THR A 148 -2.22 -5.73 18.00
C THR A 148 -0.77 -5.49 17.62
N GLN A 149 -0.02 -4.80 18.47
CA GLN A 149 1.43 -4.78 18.34
C GLN A 149 1.88 -6.24 18.33
N SER A 150 2.33 -6.72 17.17
CA SER A 150 3.04 -7.98 17.14
C SER A 150 4.33 -7.70 17.90
N ASP A 151 4.45 -8.28 19.10
CA ASP A 151 5.72 -8.42 19.82
C ASP A 151 6.66 -9.26 18.94
N GLY A 152 7.20 -8.62 17.92
CA GLY A 152 8.09 -9.20 16.94
C GLY A 152 9.50 -8.82 17.32
N ASP A 153 10.25 -9.80 17.80
CA ASP A 153 11.72 -9.83 17.87
C ASP A 153 12.34 -9.01 16.71
N ALA A 154 12.65 -7.76 16.98
CA ALA A 154 13.27 -6.83 16.02
C ALA A 154 14.78 -7.09 15.89
N ALA A 155 15.28 -8.25 16.33
CA ALA A 155 16.69 -8.54 16.50
C ALA A 155 17.19 -9.71 15.65
N GLU A 156 16.58 -10.02 14.51
CA GLU A 156 17.20 -10.94 13.54
C GLU A 156 16.90 -10.47 12.11
N ALA A 157 17.58 -9.45 11.58
CA ALA A 157 17.32 -8.97 10.21
C ALA A 157 18.41 -9.35 9.19
N SER A 158 19.49 -10.05 9.58
CA SER A 158 20.69 -10.19 8.71
C SER A 158 21.11 -11.63 8.35
N ALA A 159 20.23 -12.63 8.48
CA ALA A 159 20.58 -14.00 8.07
C ALA A 159 20.37 -14.24 6.55
N PRO A 160 21.30 -14.90 5.84
CA PRO A 160 21.12 -15.26 4.43
C PRO A 160 19.94 -16.23 4.25
N GLY A 161 19.03 -15.88 3.34
CA GLY A 161 17.84 -16.69 3.02
C GLY A 161 16.49 -16.10 3.46
N LYS A 162 16.46 -14.90 4.07
CA LYS A 162 15.21 -14.20 4.41
C LYS A 162 14.49 -13.64 3.18
N TRP A 163 13.17 -13.55 3.28
CA TRP A 163 12.33 -12.90 2.28
C TRP A 163 12.70 -11.43 2.18
N ARG A 164 12.79 -10.92 0.96
CA ARG A 164 12.99 -9.50 0.67
C ARG A 164 11.72 -8.91 0.07
N PHE A 165 11.49 -7.63 0.32
CA PHE A 165 10.33 -6.89 -0.15
C PHE A 165 10.74 -5.77 -1.12
N GLY A 166 9.89 -5.48 -2.10
CA GLY A 166 10.04 -4.31 -2.94
C GLY A 166 8.76 -3.93 -3.68
N VAL A 167 8.62 -2.64 -3.96
CA VAL A 167 7.54 -2.05 -4.74
C VAL A 167 8.12 -1.08 -5.77
N ASP A 168 7.82 -1.31 -7.05
CA ASP A 168 8.30 -0.43 -8.13
C ASP A 168 7.44 0.81 -8.23
N ARG A 169 6.13 0.68 -8.02
CA ARG A 169 5.19 1.80 -7.98
C ARG A 169 4.04 1.56 -7.02
N LEU A 170 3.83 2.50 -6.12
CA LEU A 170 2.64 2.62 -5.29
C LEU A 170 1.99 3.98 -5.59
N ASP A 171 0.71 3.97 -5.90
CA ASP A 171 -0.06 5.15 -6.26
C ASP A 171 -1.37 5.17 -5.47
N ILE A 172 -1.59 6.21 -4.67
CA ILE A 172 -2.79 6.41 -3.86
C ILE A 172 -3.41 7.74 -4.27
N GLN A 173 -4.68 7.72 -4.67
CA GLN A 173 -5.38 8.91 -5.17
C GLN A 173 -6.69 9.12 -4.43
N ASN A 174 -7.03 10.40 -4.20
CA ASN A 174 -8.32 10.85 -3.66
C ASN A 174 -8.79 10.01 -2.46
N SER A 175 -7.89 9.78 -1.51
CA SER A 175 -8.12 8.91 -0.36
C SER A 175 -8.23 9.71 0.92
N ALA A 176 -8.85 9.17 1.96
CA ALA A 176 -8.98 9.83 3.24
C ALA A 176 -8.87 8.84 4.39
N VAL A 177 -8.20 9.26 5.45
CA VAL A 177 -8.18 8.56 6.74
C VAL A 177 -8.89 9.45 7.73
N ILE A 178 -9.99 8.96 8.30
CA ILE A 178 -10.68 9.66 9.39
C ILE A 178 -10.15 9.14 10.70
N TYR A 179 -9.38 9.97 11.40
CA TYR A 179 -8.94 9.67 12.74
C TYR A 179 -10.02 10.10 13.73
N ALA A 180 -10.73 9.14 14.31
CA ALA A 180 -11.80 9.34 15.27
C ALA A 180 -11.29 9.12 16.71
N GLN A 181 -11.30 10.19 17.48
CA GLN A 181 -11.10 10.19 18.93
C GLN A 181 -12.46 10.37 19.62
N PRO A 182 -12.60 10.03 20.93
CA PRO A 182 -13.86 10.14 21.65
C PRO A 182 -14.59 11.49 21.51
N ASP A 183 -13.83 12.58 21.36
CA ASP A 183 -14.37 13.94 21.33
C ASP A 183 -14.22 14.66 19.98
N ARG A 184 -13.55 14.06 18.98
CA ARG A 184 -13.26 14.73 17.69
C ARG A 184 -12.87 13.77 16.58
N GLU A 185 -13.34 14.08 15.36
CA GLU A 185 -12.84 13.48 14.13
C GLU A 185 -11.89 14.44 13.40
N THR A 186 -10.77 13.93 12.92
CA THR A 186 -9.83 14.67 12.07
C THR A 186 -9.69 13.95 10.73
N PRO A 187 -10.27 14.49 9.63
CA PRO A 187 -10.07 13.93 8.31
C PRO A 187 -8.67 14.33 7.80
N LEU A 188 -7.86 13.32 7.50
CA LEU A 188 -6.63 13.46 6.72
C LEU A 188 -6.95 13.06 5.28
N ARG A 189 -6.95 14.03 4.37
CA ARG A 189 -7.21 13.78 2.95
C ARG A 189 -5.88 13.66 2.21
N ILE A 190 -5.71 12.56 1.52
CA ILE A 190 -4.58 12.27 0.63
C ILE A 190 -5.06 12.55 -0.79
N ALA A 191 -4.67 13.70 -1.34
CA ALA A 191 -4.98 14.03 -2.72
C ALA A 191 -4.21 13.09 -3.66
N HIS A 192 -2.89 12.95 -3.41
CA HIS A 192 -2.02 12.04 -4.15
C HIS A 192 -0.83 11.58 -3.31
N LEU A 193 -0.51 10.28 -3.36
CA LEU A 193 0.75 9.72 -2.90
C LEU A 193 1.29 8.82 -4.00
N GLU A 194 2.50 9.09 -4.46
CA GLU A 194 3.22 8.28 -5.41
C GLU A 194 4.57 7.91 -4.79
N LEU A 195 4.85 6.61 -4.72
CA LEU A 195 6.14 6.07 -4.29
C LEU A 195 6.66 5.18 -5.40
N GLN A 196 7.91 5.39 -5.80
CA GLN A 196 8.56 4.61 -6.85
C GLN A 196 9.87 3.99 -6.36
N ASN A 197 10.20 2.83 -6.93
CA ASN A 197 11.51 2.18 -6.81
C ASN A 197 11.95 1.87 -5.36
N LEU A 198 11.02 1.50 -4.48
CA LEU A 198 11.36 1.10 -3.11
C LEU A 198 11.64 -0.40 -3.07
N THR A 199 12.89 -0.83 -3.29
CA THR A 199 13.24 -2.26 -3.32
C THR A 199 14.44 -2.61 -2.43
N GLN A 200 14.35 -3.71 -1.68
CA GLN A 200 15.42 -4.13 -0.76
C GLN A 200 16.61 -4.83 -1.44
N TRP A 201 16.46 -5.27 -2.69
CA TRP A 201 17.51 -6.01 -3.41
C TRP A 201 18.36 -5.12 -4.32
N ASP A 202 18.02 -3.84 -4.45
CA ASP A 202 18.78 -2.84 -5.17
C ASP A 202 19.04 -1.64 -4.25
N SER A 203 20.07 -1.77 -3.40
CA SER A 203 20.38 -0.76 -2.38
C SER A 203 20.99 0.53 -2.95
N GLU A 204 21.40 0.51 -4.22
CA GLU A 204 21.93 1.71 -4.91
C GLU A 204 20.81 2.49 -5.61
N GLN A 205 19.62 1.90 -5.76
CA GLN A 205 18.48 2.58 -6.37
C GLN A 205 17.77 3.47 -5.34
N SER A 206 17.79 4.78 -5.60
CA SER A 206 17.01 5.74 -4.82
C SER A 206 15.50 5.56 -5.08
N ALA A 207 14.72 5.49 -4.01
CA ALA A 207 13.28 5.57 -4.05
C ALA A 207 12.84 7.03 -4.27
N GLN A 208 11.68 7.23 -4.88
CA GLN A 208 11.10 8.57 -5.10
C GLN A 208 9.75 8.66 -4.42
N LEU A 209 9.48 9.75 -3.73
CA LEU A 209 8.20 10.04 -3.09
C LEU A 209 7.65 11.36 -3.64
N ARG A 210 6.37 11.36 -4.00
CA ARG A 210 5.54 12.55 -4.17
C ARG A 210 4.31 12.39 -3.31
N LEU A 211 4.00 13.40 -2.52
CA LEU A 211 2.91 13.39 -1.56
C LEU A 211 2.21 14.74 -1.59
N SER A 212 0.88 14.71 -1.63
CA SER A 212 0.00 15.87 -1.55
C SER A 212 -1.15 15.54 -0.62
N LEU A 213 -1.26 16.28 0.47
CA LEU A 213 -2.23 16.11 1.53
C LEU A 213 -3.01 17.41 1.73
N GLU A 214 -4.29 17.27 2.05
CA GLU A 214 -5.12 18.35 2.59
C GLU A 214 -5.38 18.03 4.06
N VAL A 215 -4.91 18.89 4.96
CA VAL A 215 -5.04 18.70 6.42
C VAL A 215 -5.88 19.84 6.98
N SER A 216 -7.14 19.54 7.31
CA SER A 216 -8.14 20.53 7.74
C SER A 216 -8.34 21.65 6.70
N ASP A 217 -7.59 22.75 6.82
CA ASP A 217 -7.75 23.97 6.04
C ASP A 217 -6.46 24.33 5.25
N GLY A 218 -5.40 23.53 5.35
CA GLY A 218 -4.11 23.79 4.71
C GLY A 218 -3.64 22.65 3.82
N GLU A 219 -2.70 22.98 2.93
CA GLU A 219 -2.10 22.05 1.98
C GLU A 219 -0.68 21.69 2.39
N PHE A 220 -0.35 20.41 2.30
CA PHE A 220 0.99 19.88 2.51
C PHE A 220 1.40 19.15 1.23
N ALA A 221 2.54 19.53 0.66
CA ALA A 221 3.16 18.80 -0.43
C ALA A 221 4.60 18.46 -0.09
N ALA A 222 5.02 17.25 -0.43
CA ALA A 222 6.39 16.79 -0.29
C ALA A 222 6.82 16.04 -1.54
N GLN A 223 8.01 16.31 -2.05
CA GLN A 223 8.59 15.53 -3.14
C GLN A 223 10.08 15.35 -2.95
N GLY A 224 10.60 14.15 -3.24
CA GLY A 224 12.01 13.89 -3.02
C GLY A 224 12.46 12.48 -3.35
N ASN A 225 13.76 12.28 -3.22
CA ASN A 225 14.43 11.01 -3.45
C ASN A 225 15.16 10.58 -2.18
N PHE A 226 15.22 9.27 -1.91
CA PHE A 226 15.88 8.74 -0.73
C PHE A 226 16.40 7.31 -0.94
N ASP A 227 17.54 7.00 -0.31
CA ASP A 227 18.20 5.70 -0.42
C ASP A 227 17.79 4.78 0.76
N ALA A 228 16.55 4.29 0.73
CA ALA A 228 15.90 3.60 1.85
C ALA A 228 16.68 2.42 2.45
N PHE A 229 17.48 1.73 1.63
CA PHE A 229 18.16 0.49 1.98
C PHE A 229 19.69 0.55 1.76
N SER A 230 20.24 1.74 1.52
CA SER A 230 21.70 1.94 1.44
C SER A 230 22.33 1.86 2.84
N GLN A 231 23.60 1.44 2.91
CA GLN A 231 24.39 1.50 4.16
C GLN A 231 24.65 2.95 4.60
N ALA A 232 24.65 3.88 3.65
CA ALA A 232 24.81 5.31 3.86
C ALA A 232 23.59 6.01 3.24
N PRO A 233 22.42 5.99 3.90
CA PRO A 233 21.19 6.53 3.33
C PRO A 233 21.30 8.04 3.15
N ASN A 234 21.08 8.52 1.93
CA ASN A 234 20.88 9.94 1.67
C ASN A 234 19.43 10.21 1.33
N ALA A 235 18.97 11.42 1.60
CA ALA A 235 17.64 11.85 1.18
C ALA A 235 17.65 13.33 0.80
N THR A 236 16.84 13.70 -0.19
CA THR A 236 16.59 15.09 -0.55
C THR A 236 15.10 15.27 -0.77
N PHE A 237 14.50 16.17 -0.02
CA PHE A 237 13.08 16.49 -0.08
C PHE A 237 12.86 17.98 -0.27
N ASN A 238 11.85 18.34 -1.06
CA ASN A 238 11.27 19.68 -1.08
C ASN A 238 9.90 19.57 -0.41
N LEU A 239 9.66 20.42 0.58
CA LEU A 239 8.44 20.47 1.37
C LEU A 239 7.77 21.82 1.14
N GLN A 240 6.47 21.79 0.90
CA GLN A 240 5.63 22.97 0.79
C GLN A 240 4.47 22.85 1.76
N LEU A 241 4.34 23.85 2.62
CA LEU A 241 3.23 24.03 3.55
C LEU A 241 2.53 25.32 3.17
N ALA A 242 1.22 25.28 2.99
CA ALA A 242 0.42 26.47 2.75
C ALA A 242 -0.75 26.51 3.74
N GLY A 243 -0.73 27.49 4.63
CA GLY A 243 -1.81 27.76 5.58
C GLY A 243 -2.06 26.64 6.60
N ILE A 244 -1.06 25.84 6.96
CA ILE A 244 -1.24 24.73 7.89
C ILE A 244 -1.51 25.25 9.30
N ARG A 245 -2.71 24.97 9.83
CA ARG A 245 -3.04 25.34 11.22
C ARG A 245 -2.23 24.51 12.22
N LEU A 246 -1.64 25.18 13.21
CA LEU A 246 -0.81 24.54 14.22
C LEU A 246 -1.61 23.78 15.29
N SER A 247 -2.79 24.27 15.69
CA SER A 247 -3.55 23.65 16.78
C SER A 247 -3.88 22.17 16.56
N PRO A 248 -4.31 21.72 15.36
CA PRO A 248 -4.54 20.31 15.09
C PRO A 248 -3.26 19.46 15.08
N LEU A 249 -2.09 20.05 14.77
CA LEU A 249 -0.82 19.30 14.72
C LEU A 249 -0.20 19.13 16.10
N LEU A 250 -0.31 20.15 16.95
CA LEU A 250 0.27 20.14 18.28
C LEU A 250 -0.39 19.12 19.21
N GLN A 251 -1.58 18.61 18.87
CA GLN A 251 -2.21 17.51 19.60
C GLN A 251 -1.36 16.23 19.62
N PHE A 252 -0.46 16.06 18.65
CA PHE A 252 0.44 14.90 18.56
C PHE A 252 1.81 15.15 19.23
N ALA A 253 2.19 16.41 19.40
CA ALA A 253 3.52 16.79 19.88
C ALA A 253 3.54 17.27 21.34
N VAL A 254 2.41 17.82 21.83
CA VAL A 254 2.32 18.48 23.12
C VAL A 254 1.07 17.97 23.86
N PRO A 255 1.19 17.52 25.12
CA PRO A 255 0.02 17.17 25.93
C PRO A 255 -0.94 18.35 25.99
N ARG A 256 -2.22 18.12 25.65
CA ARG A 256 -3.27 19.16 25.51
C ARG A 256 -3.39 20.11 26.71
N GLU A 257 -2.95 19.67 27.88
CA GLU A 257 -3.01 20.39 29.15
C GLU A 257 -1.89 21.42 29.34
N SER A 258 -0.86 21.42 28.49
CA SER A 258 0.37 22.20 28.72
C SER A 258 0.49 23.48 27.90
N ALA A 259 -0.07 23.51 26.69
CA ALA A 259 -0.12 24.72 25.88
C ALA A 259 -1.23 24.66 24.83
N ARG A 260 -1.89 25.79 24.59
CA ARG A 260 -2.71 26.02 23.41
C ARG A 260 -1.98 27.00 22.53
N ILE A 261 -1.65 26.58 21.31
CA ILE A 261 -1.01 27.42 20.31
C ILE A 261 -1.80 27.26 19.03
N ASP A 262 -2.20 28.38 18.44
CA ASP A 262 -2.88 28.47 17.15
C ASP A 262 -2.14 29.46 16.25
N GLY A 263 -2.32 29.31 14.95
CA GLY A 263 -1.62 30.07 13.92
C GLY A 263 -1.48 29.25 12.63
N ALA A 264 -1.22 29.94 11.53
CA ALA A 264 -1.01 29.34 10.22
C ALA A 264 0.48 29.30 9.86
N LEU A 265 0.96 28.13 9.45
CA LEU A 265 2.33 27.88 9.03
C LEU A 265 2.38 27.73 7.50
N ASP A 266 3.18 28.58 6.89
CA ASP A 266 3.62 28.49 5.51
C ASP A 266 5.10 28.14 5.48
N ALA A 267 5.52 27.25 4.59
CA ALA A 267 6.92 26.90 4.45
C ALA A 267 7.23 26.43 3.02
N ASP A 268 8.42 26.78 2.54
CA ASP A 268 9.03 26.20 1.36
C ASP A 268 10.45 25.83 1.74
N LEU A 269 10.69 24.53 1.94
CA LEU A 269 11.91 24.00 2.52
C LEU A 269 12.52 22.92 1.63
N LYS A 270 13.81 23.06 1.34
CA LYS A 270 14.65 22.00 0.83
C LYS A 270 15.40 21.35 1.99
N LEU A 271 15.16 20.06 2.20
CA LEU A 271 15.84 19.24 3.19
C LEU A 271 16.83 18.31 2.50
N VAL A 272 18.05 18.24 3.00
CA VAL A 272 19.10 17.32 2.55
C VAL A 272 19.63 16.55 3.75
N PHE A 273 19.45 15.24 3.73
CA PHE A 273 19.96 14.32 4.73
C PHE A 273 21.12 13.52 4.15
N GLU A 274 22.27 13.53 4.84
CA GLU A 274 23.46 12.77 4.46
C GLU A 274 23.95 11.93 5.64
N ALA A 275 23.85 10.61 5.54
CA ALA A 275 24.47 9.68 6.48
C ALA A 275 25.86 9.27 5.96
N ARG A 276 26.84 10.19 6.04
CA ARG A 276 28.22 9.94 5.55
C ARG A 276 28.95 8.83 6.33
N ASP A 277 28.60 8.64 7.60
CA ASP A 277 28.99 7.57 8.51
C ASP A 277 27.91 7.48 9.60
N ALA A 278 27.50 6.29 10.05
CA ALA A 278 26.39 6.07 10.98
C ALA A 278 26.47 6.86 12.32
N SER A 279 27.64 7.45 12.62
CA SER A 279 27.93 8.19 13.86
C SER A 279 27.66 9.70 13.79
N ALA A 280 27.48 10.29 12.61
CA ALA A 280 27.26 11.74 12.47
C ALA A 280 26.41 12.10 11.24
N PRO A 281 25.10 11.76 11.24
CA PRO A 281 24.19 12.18 10.18
C PRO A 281 24.10 13.71 10.13
N ARG A 282 24.03 14.27 8.92
CA ARG A 282 23.81 15.70 8.70
C ARG A 282 22.42 15.91 8.13
N LEU A 283 21.73 16.92 8.63
CA LEU A 283 20.45 17.38 8.11
C LEU A 283 20.57 18.86 7.82
N ASN A 284 20.64 19.21 6.55
CA ASN A 284 20.60 20.59 6.11
C ASN A 284 19.17 20.95 5.72
N ALA A 285 18.68 22.08 6.19
CA ALA A 285 17.39 22.65 5.83
C ALA A 285 17.60 24.07 5.31
N GLN A 286 17.12 24.33 4.10
CA GLN A 286 17.22 25.64 3.46
C GLN A 286 15.84 26.07 2.97
N GLY A 287 15.47 27.33 3.20
CA GLY A 287 14.29 27.90 2.58
C GLY A 287 13.61 28.95 3.46
N THR A 288 12.30 29.05 3.30
CA THR A 288 11.48 30.05 3.99
C THR A 288 10.45 29.38 4.89
N LEU A 289 10.24 29.96 6.06
CA LEU A 289 9.15 29.62 6.96
C LEU A 289 8.46 30.92 7.37
N ALA A 290 7.14 30.97 7.24
CA ALA A 290 6.33 32.07 7.72
C ALA A 290 5.23 31.52 8.64
N LEU A 291 5.11 32.13 9.81
CA LEU A 291 4.09 31.83 10.79
C LEU A 291 3.23 33.06 10.95
N THR A 292 1.94 32.96 10.68
CA THR A 292 0.99 34.09 10.74
C THR A 292 -0.09 33.85 11.79
N GLY A 293 -0.50 34.92 12.47
CA GLY A 293 -1.60 34.87 13.44
C GLY A 293 -1.33 33.96 14.63
N LEU A 294 -0.07 33.90 15.09
CA LEU A 294 0.31 33.07 16.22
C LEU A 294 -0.31 33.60 17.51
N GLU A 295 -1.15 32.80 18.13
CA GLU A 295 -1.77 33.07 19.42
C GLU A 295 -1.57 31.88 20.34
N GLY A 296 -1.25 32.11 21.60
CA GLY A 296 -1.11 31.00 22.52
C GLY A 296 -1.21 31.34 23.99
N GLU A 297 -1.56 30.30 24.75
CA GLU A 297 -1.63 30.28 26.20
C GLU A 297 -0.81 29.07 26.69
N ILE A 298 0.21 29.34 27.49
CA ILE A 298 0.99 28.29 28.16
C ILE A 298 0.38 28.10 29.54
N VAL A 299 0.10 26.85 29.91
CA VAL A 299 -0.43 26.50 31.23
C VAL A 299 0.71 26.48 32.23
N MET A 300 1.18 27.68 32.59
CA MET A 300 1.95 27.95 33.81
C MET A 300 1.07 28.77 34.76
N THR A 301 1.36 28.76 36.05
CA THR A 301 0.66 29.65 37.00
C THR A 301 1.63 30.74 37.44
N PRO A 302 1.45 32.02 37.03
CA PRO A 302 0.38 32.55 36.15
C PRO A 302 0.62 32.24 34.67
N ALA A 303 -0.47 32.12 33.89
CA ALA A 303 -0.42 31.70 32.49
C ALA A 303 0.06 32.87 31.60
N PRO A 304 1.26 32.81 31.01
CA PRO A 304 1.68 33.83 30.06
C PRO A 304 0.86 33.68 28.78
N GLN A 305 0.18 34.75 28.38
CA GLN A 305 -0.50 34.88 27.09
C GLN A 305 0.39 35.64 26.11
N PHE A 306 0.44 35.19 24.87
CA PHE A 306 1.18 35.89 23.82
C PHE A 306 0.39 35.92 22.50
N LYS A 307 0.60 36.99 21.74
CA LYS A 307 0.04 37.19 20.41
C LYS A 307 1.11 37.79 19.51
N ILE A 308 1.47 37.06 18.45
CA ILE A 308 2.50 37.45 17.50
C ILE A 308 1.88 37.44 16.10
N ALA A 309 1.91 38.57 15.41
CA ALA A 309 1.25 38.72 14.11
C ALA A 309 1.94 37.89 13.01
N THR A 310 3.27 37.96 12.92
CA THR A 310 4.06 37.17 11.96
C THR A 310 5.47 36.88 12.48
N ILE A 311 5.96 35.65 12.27
CA ILE A 311 7.37 35.28 12.44
C ILE A 311 7.85 34.68 11.11
N GLY A 312 8.91 35.23 10.54
CA GLY A 312 9.54 34.71 9.32
C GLY A 312 10.95 34.23 9.59
N TRP A 313 11.34 33.10 9.00
CA TRP A 313 12.72 32.65 8.92
C TRP A 313 13.11 32.43 7.46
N GLU A 314 14.26 32.97 7.08
CA GLU A 314 14.93 32.72 5.81
C GLU A 314 16.39 32.42 6.16
N GLY A 315 16.87 31.23 5.81
CA GLY A 315 18.22 30.83 6.19
C GLY A 315 18.62 29.43 5.75
N ASP A 316 19.82 29.08 6.17
CA ASP A 316 20.42 27.75 6.04
C ASP A 316 20.66 27.23 7.47
N ALA A 317 20.14 26.05 7.78
CA ALA A 317 20.34 25.37 9.05
C ALA A 317 21.02 24.03 8.75
N ALA A 318 22.20 23.81 9.34
CA ALA A 318 23.06 22.64 9.10
C ALA A 318 23.41 21.91 10.41
#